data_AF-A0A521FFG2-F1
#
_entry.id   AF-A0A521FFG2-F1
#
_cell.length_a   1.000
_cell.length_b   1.000
_cell.length_c   1.000
_cell.angle_alpha   90.00
_cell.angle_beta   90.00
_cell.angle_gamma   90.00
#
_symmetry.space_group_name_H-M   'P 1'
#
loop_
_entity.id
_entity.type
_entity.pdbx_description
1 polymer ?
#
loop_
_entity_poly.entity_id
_entity_poly.type
_entity_poly.pdbx_seq_one_letter_code
_entity_poly.pdbx_strand_id
1 'polypeptide(L)'
;MKDSEIIDLGRAIFGVFFSVGTLCLLGALVTKDDWFAGAGYLLIIFGVPVNLLCILGFLTYGVINTSKFKECMIAIGILLINIPIAIFYTAIGLNSLH
;
A
#
# COMPACT_ATOMS: atom_id res chain seq x y z
N MET A 1 20.01 -1.43 -11.82
CA MET A 1 19.59 -1.00 -10.47
C MET A 1 20.43 -1.71 -9.42
N LYS A 2 20.95 -0.96 -8.44
CA LYS A 2 21.61 -1.56 -7.26
C LYS A 2 20.55 -2.26 -6.40
N ASP A 3 20.95 -3.26 -5.61
CA ASP A 3 20.05 -4.01 -4.70
C ASP A 3 19.21 -3.08 -3.82
N SER A 4 19.84 -2.01 -3.33
CA SER A 4 19.23 -1.01 -2.46
C SER A 4 18.11 -0.23 -3.13
N GLU A 5 18.20 0.06 -4.43
CA GLU A 5 17.23 0.90 -5.14
C GLU A 5 15.85 0.22 -5.24
N ILE A 6 15.83 -1.11 -5.37
CA ILE A 6 14.61 -1.91 -5.47
C ILE A 6 13.86 -1.90 -4.13
N ILE A 7 14.60 -2.06 -3.03
CA ILE A 7 14.07 -2.03 -1.67
C ILE A 7 13.62 -0.61 -1.31
N ASP A 8 14.40 0.41 -1.68
CA ASP A 8 14.05 1.82 -1.44
C ASP A 8 12.79 2.23 -2.20
N LEU A 9 12.61 1.76 -3.45
CA LEU A 9 11.39 2.02 -4.21
C LEU A 9 10.16 1.38 -3.54
N GLY A 10 10.27 0.10 -3.14
CA GLY A 10 9.20 -0.60 -2.43
C GLY A 10 8.84 0.08 -1.10
N ARG A 11 9.86 0.53 -0.36
CA ARG A 11 9.69 1.27 0.91
C ARG A 11 9.10 2.66 0.70
N ALA A 12 9.47 3.37 -0.38
CA ALA A 12 8.91 4.67 -0.72
C ALA A 12 7.42 4.55 -1.10
N ILE A 13 7.08 3.58 -1.96
CA ILE A 13 5.69 3.30 -2.35
C ILE A 13 4.87 2.93 -1.11
N PHE A 14 5.40 2.04 -0.26
CA PHE A 14 4.77 1.70 1.01
C PHE A 14 4.54 2.92 1.89
N GLY A 15 5.56 3.75 2.08
CA GLY A 15 5.49 4.97 2.88
C GLY A 15 4.40 5.93 2.40
N VAL A 16 4.32 6.17 1.09
CA VAL A 16 3.30 7.05 0.50
C VAL A 16 1.90 6.50 0.76
N PHE A 17 1.65 5.22 0.43
CA PHE A 17 0.33 4.62 0.64
C PHE A 17 -0.06 4.58 2.11
N PHE A 18 0.88 4.26 3.00
CA PHE A 18 0.66 4.24 4.44
C PHE A 18 0.33 5.63 4.99
N SER A 19 1.09 6.66 4.60
CA SER A 19 0.86 8.04 5.05
C SER A 19 -0.47 8.59 4.56
N VAL A 20 -0.80 8.40 3.28
CA VAL A 20 -2.07 8.91 2.72
C VAL A 20 -3.26 8.13 3.30
N GLY A 21 -3.14 6.81 3.48
CA GLY A 21 -4.17 6.00 4.12
C GLY A 21 -4.40 6.40 5.60
N THR A 22 -3.32 6.65 6.34
CA THR A 22 -3.40 7.14 7.72
C THR A 22 -4.08 8.52 7.80
N LEU A 23 -3.74 9.44 6.89
CA LEU A 23 -4.38 10.76 6.81
C LEU A 23 -5.88 10.65 6.50
N CYS A 24 -6.28 9.78 5.57
CA CYS A 24 -7.69 9.52 5.31
C CYS A 24 -8.42 8.99 6.53
N LEU A 25 -7.82 8.03 7.25
CA LEU A 25 -8.44 7.44 8.43
C LEU A 25 -8.55 8.43 9.58
N LEU A 26 -7.48 9.18 9.87
CA LEU A 26 -7.51 10.23 10.90
C LEU A 26 -8.53 11.32 10.55
N GLY A 27 -8.61 11.72 9.28
CA GLY A 27 -9.62 12.67 8.82
C GLY A 27 -11.04 12.14 8.98
N ALA A 28 -11.29 10.87 8.63
CA ALA A 28 -12.59 10.24 8.82
C ALA A 28 -12.99 10.18 10.30
N LEU A 29 -12.04 9.83 11.18
CA LEU A 29 -12.28 9.70 12.62
C LEU A 29 -12.52 11.05 13.32
N VAL A 30 -11.79 12.10 12.90
CA VAL A 30 -11.86 13.43 13.50
C VAL A 30 -13.06 14.22 12.97
N THR A 31 -13.27 14.21 11.65
CA THR A 31 -14.26 15.09 11.00
C THR A 31 -15.62 14.41 10.89
N LYS A 32 -15.70 13.06 10.95
CA LYS A 32 -16.92 12.27 10.65
C LYS A 32 -17.59 12.66 9.33
N ASP A 33 -16.79 13.18 8.40
CA ASP A 33 -17.24 13.72 7.13
C ASP A 33 -17.20 12.61 6.08
N ASP A 34 -18.28 12.47 5.31
CA ASP A 34 -18.41 11.44 4.27
C ASP A 34 -17.33 11.58 3.19
N TRP A 35 -16.77 12.79 3.05
CA TRP A 35 -15.64 13.06 2.15
C TRP A 35 -14.40 12.21 2.47
N PHE A 36 -14.08 12.03 3.75
CA PHE A 36 -12.93 11.24 4.16
C PHE A 36 -13.17 9.74 3.99
N ALA A 37 -14.41 9.27 4.15
CA ALA A 37 -14.79 7.90 3.82
C ALA A 37 -14.66 7.65 2.29
N GLY A 38 -15.10 8.61 1.47
CA GLY A 38 -14.92 8.58 0.02
C GLY A 38 -13.44 8.57 -0.41
N ALA A 39 -12.62 9.40 0.23
CA ALA A 39 -11.18 9.44 -0.01
C ALA A 39 -10.48 8.12 0.39
N GLY A 40 -10.86 7.53 1.53
CA GLY A 40 -10.40 6.20 1.95
C GLY A 40 -10.80 5.08 0.98
N TYR A 41 -12.04 5.13 0.45
CA TYR A 41 -12.52 4.18 -0.55
C TYR A 41 -11.77 4.31 -1.89
N LEU A 42 -11.52 5.53 -2.35
CA LEU A 42 -10.66 5.80 -3.51
C LEU A 42 -9.25 5.25 -3.31
N LEU A 43 -8.72 5.36 -2.09
CA LEU A 43 -7.40 4.83 -1.75
C LEU A 43 -7.35 3.29 -1.83
N ILE A 44 -8.45 2.59 -1.57
CA ILE A 44 -8.55 1.15 -1.77
C ILE A 44 -8.67 0.83 -3.27
N ILE A 45 -9.55 1.53 -3.99
CA ILE A 45 -9.77 1.34 -5.43
C ILE A 45 -8.49 1.56 -6.23
N PHE A 46 -7.70 2.57 -5.90
CA PHE A 46 -6.44 2.85 -6.61
C PHE A 46 -5.24 2.17 -5.95
N GLY A 47 -5.19 2.12 -4.62
CA GLY A 47 -4.05 1.57 -3.90
C GLY A 47 -3.89 0.08 -4.13
N VAL A 48 -4.96 -0.71 -4.09
CA VAL A 48 -4.89 -2.16 -4.33
C VAL A 48 -4.32 -2.50 -5.71
N PRO A 49 -4.84 -1.98 -6.85
CA PRO A 49 -4.30 -2.30 -8.16
C PRO A 49 -2.90 -1.72 -8.39
N VAL A 50 -2.56 -0.54 -7.84
CA VAL A 50 -1.20 0.00 -7.94
C VAL A 50 -0.20 -0.88 -7.18
N ASN A 51 -0.57 -1.32 -5.98
CA ASN A 51 0.26 -2.24 -5.20
C ASN A 51 0.44 -3.58 -5.93
N LEU A 52 -0.63 -4.09 -6.55
CA LEU A 52 -0.60 -5.31 -7.34
C LEU A 52 0.28 -5.17 -8.59
N LEU A 53 0.20 -4.03 -9.29
CA LEU A 53 1.08 -3.69 -10.42
C LEU A 53 2.55 -3.64 -9.98
N CYS A 54 2.84 -3.06 -8.83
CA CYS A 54 4.20 -3.03 -8.28
C CYS A 54 4.70 -4.43 -7.92
N ILE A 55 3.85 -5.27 -7.33
CA ILE A 55 4.16 -6.68 -7.04
C ILE A 55 4.49 -7.43 -8.33
N LEU A 56 3.68 -7.27 -9.38
CA LEU A 56 3.93 -7.89 -10.69
C LEU A 56 5.24 -7.38 -11.32
N GLY A 57 5.52 -6.08 -11.21
CA GLY A 57 6.79 -5.50 -11.67
C GLY A 57 8.00 -6.08 -10.96
N PHE A 58 7.96 -6.16 -9.63
CA PHE A 58 9.03 -6.77 -8.83
C PHE A 58 9.16 -8.28 -9.06
N LEU A 59 8.04 -8.99 -9.26
CA LEU A 59 8.06 -10.43 -9.56
C LEU A 59 8.72 -10.69 -10.91
N THR A 60 8.34 -9.93 -11.95
CA THR A 60 8.90 -10.06 -13.30
C THR A 60 10.40 -9.71 -13.29
N TYR A 61 10.78 -8.65 -12.58
CA TYR A 61 12.19 -8.24 -12.45
C TYR A 61 13.02 -9.27 -11.67
N GLY A 62 12.48 -9.83 -10.59
CA GLY A 62 13.15 -10.86 -9.78
C GLY A 62 13.32 -12.19 -10.51
N VAL A 63 12.37 -12.57 -11.37
CA VAL A 63 12.46 -13.77 -12.23
C VAL A 63 13.53 -13.58 -13.31
N ILE A 64 13.62 -12.39 -13.91
CA ILE A 64 14.64 -12.06 -14.93
C ILE A 64 16.04 -11.96 -14.30
N ASN A 65 16.14 -11.33 -13.13
CA ASN A 65 17.38 -11.20 -12.36
C ASN A 65 17.32 -12.06 -11.10
N THR A 66 17.58 -13.36 -11.26
CA THR A 66 17.56 -14.34 -10.17
C THR A 66 18.54 -13.99 -9.04
N SER A 67 19.62 -13.25 -9.32
CA SER A 67 20.53 -12.74 -8.28
C SER A 67 19.91 -11.70 -7.35
N LYS A 68 18.78 -11.09 -7.75
CA LYS A 68 18.03 -10.03 -7.03
C LYS A 68 16.68 -10.53 -6.53
N PHE A 69 16.43 -11.84 -6.65
CA PHE A 69 15.12 -12.44 -6.37
C PHE A 69 14.74 -12.28 -4.89
N LYS A 70 15.72 -12.42 -3.98
CA LYS A 70 15.49 -12.29 -2.55
C LYS A 70 15.06 -10.87 -2.16
N GLU A 71 15.70 -9.87 -2.75
CA GLU A 71 15.42 -8.45 -2.55
C GLU A 71 14.06 -8.08 -3.11
N CYS A 72 13.70 -8.60 -4.29
CA CYS A 72 12.36 -8.43 -4.87
C CYS A 72 11.29 -9.08 -3.97
N MET A 73 11.55 -10.27 -3.43
CA MET A 73 10.62 -10.94 -2.50
C MET A 73 10.43 -10.13 -1.21
N ILE A 74 11.48 -9.49 -0.68
CA ILE A 74 11.37 -8.59 0.48
C ILE A 74 10.52 -7.35 0.13
N ALA A 75 10.76 -6.72 -1.02
CA ALA A 75 9.96 -5.57 -1.47
C ALA A 75 8.48 -5.94 -1.66
N ILE A 76 8.21 -7.11 -2.27
CA ILE A 76 6.85 -7.66 -2.40
C ILE A 76 6.21 -7.88 -1.03
N GLY A 77 6.96 -8.41 -0.05
CA GLY A 77 6.48 -8.58 1.32
C GLY A 77 6.09 -7.26 1.99
N ILE A 78 6.89 -6.21 1.81
CA ILE A 78 6.60 -4.86 2.31
C ILE A 78 5.32 -4.31 1.65
N LEU A 79 5.17 -4.49 0.34
CA LEU A 79 3.95 -4.06 -0.36
C LEU A 79 2.74 -4.88 0.09
N LEU A 80 2.88 -6.19 0.32
CA LEU A 80 1.78 -7.03 0.80
C LEU A 80 1.21 -6.56 2.14
N ILE A 81 2.01 -5.96 3.02
CA ILE A 81 1.54 -5.37 4.30
C ILE A 81 0.53 -4.24 4.09
N ASN A 82 0.55 -3.53 2.94
CA ASN A 82 -0.45 -2.49 2.65
C ASN A 82 -1.88 -3.06 2.51
N ILE A 83 -2.04 -4.33 2.10
CA ILE A 83 -3.35 -4.97 1.95
C ILE A 83 -4.08 -5.17 3.30
N PRO A 84 -3.49 -5.83 4.32
CA PRO A 84 -4.12 -5.96 5.63
C PRO A 84 -4.30 -4.60 6.31
N ILE A 85 -3.40 -3.63 6.09
CA ILE A 85 -3.58 -2.25 6.58
C ILE A 85 -4.83 -1.62 5.95
N ALA A 86 -5.03 -1.75 4.64
CA ALA A 86 -6.22 -1.25 3.96
C ALA A 86 -7.51 -1.92 4.47
N ILE A 87 -7.48 -3.22 4.75
CA ILE A 87 -8.61 -3.95 5.36
C ILE A 87 -8.90 -3.38 6.75
N PHE A 88 -7.87 -3.17 7.57
CA PHE A 88 -8.01 -2.60 8.91
C PHE A 88 -8.61 -1.20 8.87
N TYR A 89 -8.16 -0.37 7.94
CA TYR A 89 -8.69 0.98 7.74
C TYR A 89 -10.15 0.97 7.30
N THR A 90 -10.53 0.03 6.43
CA THR A 90 -11.91 -0.16 6.01
C THR A 90 -12.79 -0.58 7.19
N ALA A 91 -12.32 -1.51 8.03
CA ALA A 91 -13.05 -1.96 9.21
C ALA A 91 -13.29 -0.84 10.23
N ILE A 92 -12.27 0.00 10.47
CA ILE A 92 -12.40 1.18 11.35
C ILE A 92 -13.39 2.19 10.75
N GLY A 93 -13.28 2.46 9.45
CA GLY A 93 -14.18 3.38 8.75
C GLY A 93 -15.63 2.90 8.82
N LEU A 94 -15.88 1.62 8.57
CA LEU A 94 -17.22 1.03 8.63
C LEU A 94 -17.80 1.07 10.06
N ASN A 95 -16.97 0.79 11.06
CA ASN A 95 -17.38 0.83 12.47
C ASN A 95 -17.58 2.27 13.00
N SER A 96 -17.06 3.28 12.30
CA SER A 96 -17.30 4.70 12.65
C SER A 96 -18.59 5.26 12.03
N LEU A 97 -19.20 4.52 11.10
CA LEU A 97 -20.44 4.88 10.42
C LEU A 97 -21.70 4.35 11.14
N HIS A 98 -21.54 3.63 12.26
CA HIS A 98 -22.60 3.04 13.07
C HIS A 98 -22.57 3.63 14.49
#